data_AF-A0A1V5SCZ1-F1
#
_entry.id   AF-A0A1V5SCZ1-F1
#
_cell.length_a   1.000
_cell.length_b   1.000
_cell.length_c   1.000
_cell.angle_alpha   90.00
_cell.angle_beta   90.00
_cell.angle_gamma   90.00
#
_symmetry.space_group_name_H-M   'P 1'
#
loop_
_entity.id
_entity.type
_entity.pdbx_description
1 polymer ?
#
loop_
_entity_poly.entity_id
_entity_poly.type
_entity_poly.pdbx_seq_one_letter_code
_entity_poly.pdbx_strand_id
1 'polypeptide(L)'
;MKEKFGIDPAYYDHEFEQEATEAIADTAAQGPESIAINNAPHNLEIIGPVEAERELVDEIIDFIEKMSRDYKERIYTEISRLNKSDKTKERMARFIELNGFDVPIFKLITNNAEKTKYFGKIGWDFEEEVRGAILVIDFPRPVSRYWHKSSVKWDEENEEYYDSEHNILWGDIYQSTVRVIWSHKDQAAYTNNLSMTRLNYPGEHQSENYYYIWEVCLKER
;
A
#
# COMPACT_ATOMS: atom_id res chain seq x y z
N MET A 1 23.95 -38.28 -20.97
CA MET A 1 23.41 -37.96 -19.63
C MET A 1 22.54 -36.72 -19.80
N LYS A 2 21.30 -36.92 -20.27
CA LYS A 2 20.30 -35.88 -20.52
C LYS A 2 19.06 -36.31 -19.78
N GLU A 3 18.92 -35.86 -18.55
CA GLU A 3 17.73 -36.00 -17.73
C GLU A 3 17.94 -35.09 -16.54
N LYS A 4 17.36 -33.88 -16.58
CA LYS A 4 16.94 -33.14 -15.40
C LYS A 4 16.09 -31.94 -15.81
N PHE A 5 14.86 -31.99 -15.35
CA PHE A 5 13.84 -30.94 -15.30
C PHE A 5 13.27 -30.49 -16.65
N GLY A 6 12.41 -31.36 -17.21
CA GLY A 6 11.36 -30.93 -18.10
C GLY A 6 10.28 -30.22 -17.31
N ILE A 7 10.41 -28.91 -17.15
CA ILE A 7 9.29 -28.06 -16.75
C ILE A 7 8.77 -27.39 -18.02
N ASP A 8 7.50 -27.64 -18.30
CA ASP A 8 6.79 -27.13 -19.46
C ASP A 8 6.63 -25.60 -19.35
N PRO A 9 7.03 -24.80 -20.36
CA PRO A 9 6.80 -23.35 -20.38
C PRO A 9 5.33 -22.95 -20.18
N ALA A 10 4.37 -23.83 -20.52
CA ALA A 10 2.94 -23.60 -20.28
C ALA A 10 2.55 -23.66 -18.79
N TYR A 11 3.40 -24.19 -17.92
CA TYR A 11 3.17 -24.22 -16.47
C TYR A 11 3.36 -22.84 -15.82
N TYR A 12 4.14 -21.94 -16.45
CA TYR A 12 4.53 -20.65 -15.87
C TYR A 12 3.66 -19.45 -16.25
N ASP A 13 3.02 -19.46 -17.44
CA ASP A 13 1.92 -18.52 -17.71
C ASP A 13 0.77 -18.75 -16.70
N HIS A 14 0.62 -19.99 -16.23
CA HIS A 14 -0.41 -20.38 -15.27
C HIS A 14 -0.16 -19.87 -13.83
N GLU A 15 1.09 -19.66 -13.40
CA GLU A 15 1.42 -19.09 -12.08
C GLU A 15 1.24 -17.56 -12.05
N PHE A 16 1.61 -16.86 -13.13
CA PHE A 16 1.32 -15.43 -13.28
C PHE A 16 -0.20 -15.20 -13.31
N GLU A 17 -0.94 -16.05 -14.03
CA GLU A 17 -2.40 -16.03 -14.02
C GLU A 17 -2.99 -16.47 -12.69
N GLN A 18 -2.40 -17.42 -11.95
CA GLN A 18 -2.89 -17.81 -10.61
C GLN A 18 -2.68 -16.70 -9.58
N GLU A 19 -1.49 -16.10 -9.48
CA GLU A 19 -1.26 -14.98 -8.55
C GLU A 19 -2.13 -13.77 -8.90
N ALA A 20 -2.34 -13.50 -10.20
CA ALA A 20 -3.26 -12.46 -10.67
C ALA A 20 -4.73 -12.80 -10.36
N THR A 21 -5.16 -14.05 -10.60
CA THR A 21 -6.54 -14.49 -10.41
C THR A 21 -6.91 -14.58 -8.93
N GLU A 22 -6.01 -15.04 -8.07
CA GLU A 22 -6.16 -15.01 -6.61
C GLU A 22 -6.27 -13.55 -6.10
N ALA A 23 -5.43 -12.64 -6.61
CA ALA A 23 -5.49 -11.24 -6.22
C ALA A 23 -6.79 -10.53 -6.68
N ILE A 24 -7.33 -10.89 -7.85
CA ILE A 24 -8.56 -10.32 -8.42
C ILE A 24 -9.82 -10.87 -7.73
N ALA A 25 -9.90 -12.18 -7.47
CA ALA A 25 -11.08 -12.84 -6.90
C ALA A 25 -11.45 -12.32 -5.49
N ASP A 26 -10.45 -11.95 -4.70
CA ASP A 26 -10.64 -11.44 -3.34
C ASP A 26 -10.94 -9.93 -3.28
N THR A 27 -10.87 -9.18 -4.38
CA THR A 27 -11.13 -7.72 -4.40
C THR A 27 -12.62 -7.39 -4.58
N ALA A 28 -13.43 -8.33 -5.06
CA ALA A 28 -14.84 -8.10 -5.43
C ALA A 28 -15.84 -8.14 -4.25
N ALA A 29 -15.40 -8.33 -3.01
CA ALA A 29 -16.28 -8.58 -1.87
C ALA A 29 -15.98 -7.64 -0.70
N GLN A 30 -16.45 -6.39 -0.75
CA GLN A 30 -16.92 -5.59 0.40
C GLN A 30 -17.18 -4.13 0.00
N GLY A 31 -18.29 -3.58 0.46
CA GLY A 31 -18.56 -2.15 0.39
C GLY A 31 -19.37 -1.69 1.60
N PRO A 32 -19.06 -0.50 2.14
CA PRO A 32 -20.06 0.34 2.78
C PRO A 32 -20.26 1.64 1.98
N GLU A 33 -21.41 2.28 2.21
CA GLU A 33 -21.81 3.56 1.60
C GLU A 33 -20.76 4.65 1.88
N SER A 34 -20.05 5.06 0.83
CA SER A 34 -19.12 6.19 0.86
C SER A 34 -19.83 7.50 0.50
N ILE A 35 -19.47 8.58 1.19
CA ILE A 35 -19.84 9.92 0.77
C ILE A 35 -18.82 10.35 -0.28
N ALA A 36 -19.27 10.52 -1.53
CA ALA A 36 -18.42 11.02 -2.59
C ALA A 36 -18.09 12.51 -2.34
N ILE A 37 -16.89 12.79 -1.85
CA ILE A 37 -16.32 14.14 -1.94
C ILE A 37 -15.81 14.29 -3.37
N ASN A 38 -16.40 15.21 -4.13
CA ASN A 38 -15.87 15.61 -5.42
C ASN A 38 -14.41 16.07 -5.19
N ASN A 39 -13.44 15.29 -5.68
CA ASN A 39 -11.97 15.47 -5.60
C ASN A 39 -11.20 14.60 -4.58
N ALA A 40 -11.82 13.65 -3.87
CA ALA A 40 -11.01 12.69 -3.11
C ALA A 40 -10.19 11.78 -4.05
N PRO A 41 -8.93 11.44 -3.72
CA PRO A 41 -8.16 10.44 -4.45
C PRO A 41 -8.93 9.12 -4.56
N HIS A 42 -8.85 8.46 -5.71
CA HIS A 42 -9.58 7.19 -5.94
C HIS A 42 -9.20 6.07 -4.97
N ASN A 43 -8.03 6.20 -4.33
CA ASN A 43 -7.52 5.28 -3.31
C ASN A 43 -7.80 5.75 -1.87
N LEU A 44 -8.65 6.75 -1.66
CA LEU A 44 -9.06 7.24 -0.34
C LEU A 44 -10.56 7.03 -0.10
N GLU A 45 -10.87 6.34 1.00
CA GLU A 45 -12.20 6.28 1.60
C GLU A 45 -12.29 7.25 2.79
N ILE A 46 -13.33 8.08 2.86
CA ILE A 46 -13.56 9.00 3.99
C ILE A 46 -14.80 8.53 4.76
N ILE A 47 -14.62 8.34 6.07
CA ILE A 47 -15.62 7.76 6.98
C ILE A 47 -15.95 8.77 8.08
N GLY A 48 -17.14 9.38 7.96
CA GLY A 48 -17.64 10.38 8.90
C GLY A 48 -17.92 11.75 8.26
N PRO A 49 -18.47 12.71 9.02
CA PRO A 49 -18.70 14.06 8.54
C PRO A 49 -17.36 14.80 8.38
N VAL A 50 -17.29 15.64 7.36
CA VAL A 50 -16.05 16.33 6.95
C VAL A 50 -16.08 17.79 7.39
N GLU A 51 -17.27 18.36 7.52
CA GLU A 51 -17.50 19.80 7.67
C GLU A 51 -16.86 20.36 8.94
N ALA A 52 -16.86 19.60 10.04
CA ALA A 52 -16.29 20.02 11.31
C ALA A 52 -14.74 20.01 11.32
N GLU A 53 -14.12 19.23 10.43
CA GLU A 53 -12.68 19.02 10.37
C GLU A 53 -12.11 19.39 8.98
N ARG A 54 -12.81 20.25 8.24
CA ARG A 54 -12.55 20.48 6.81
C ARG A 54 -11.10 20.87 6.50
N GLU A 55 -10.52 21.77 7.29
CA GLU A 55 -9.11 22.18 7.12
C GLU A 55 -8.15 20.99 7.32
N LEU A 56 -8.38 20.16 8.35
CA LEU A 56 -7.58 18.96 8.59
C LEU A 56 -7.73 17.94 7.46
N VAL A 57 -8.96 17.71 7.01
CA VAL A 57 -9.26 16.76 5.92
C VAL A 57 -8.61 17.22 4.62
N ASP A 58 -8.72 18.51 4.28
CA ASP A 58 -8.11 19.08 3.06
C ASP A 58 -6.57 18.89 3.09
N GLU A 59 -5.91 19.17 4.22
CA GLU A 59 -4.46 18.95 4.40
C GLU A 59 -4.06 17.46 4.30
N ILE A 60 -4.89 16.55 4.82
CA ILE A 60 -4.67 15.09 4.72
C ILE A 60 -4.83 14.62 3.27
N ILE A 61 -5.81 15.13 2.54
CA ILE A 61 -5.99 14.82 1.10
C ILE A 61 -4.75 15.25 0.32
N ASP A 62 -4.30 16.49 0.53
CA ASP A 62 -3.08 17.05 -0.07
C ASP A 62 -1.84 16.17 0.21
N PHE A 63 -1.72 15.68 1.44
CA PHE A 63 -0.68 14.74 1.84
C PHE A 63 -0.78 13.41 1.09
N ILE A 64 -1.98 12.81 1.02
CA ILE A 64 -2.22 11.53 0.36
C ILE A 64 -1.92 11.63 -1.14
N GLU A 65 -2.32 12.71 -1.81
CA GLU A 65 -2.05 12.91 -3.23
C GLU A 65 -0.56 12.98 -3.53
N LYS A 66 0.17 13.78 -2.75
CA LYS A 66 1.62 13.94 -2.92
C LYS A 66 2.35 12.62 -2.64
N MET A 67 1.98 11.93 -1.56
CA MET A 67 2.60 10.65 -1.21
C MET A 67 2.27 9.55 -2.23
N SER A 68 1.02 9.45 -2.69
CA SER A 68 0.59 8.45 -3.68
C SER A 68 1.32 8.64 -5.02
N ARG A 69 1.51 9.89 -5.47
CA ARG A 69 2.28 10.18 -6.69
C ARG A 69 3.73 9.72 -6.57
N ASP A 70 4.40 10.09 -5.49
CA ASP A 70 5.81 9.76 -5.29
C ASP A 70 6.00 8.25 -5.03
N TYR A 71 5.02 7.60 -4.38
CA TYR A 71 4.96 6.15 -4.19
C TYR A 71 4.86 5.44 -5.55
N LYS A 72 3.94 5.89 -6.40
CA LYS A 72 3.74 5.39 -7.77
C LYS A 72 5.01 5.52 -8.60
N GLU A 73 5.61 6.71 -8.62
CA GLU A 73 6.88 6.95 -9.31
C GLU A 73 8.00 6.01 -8.80
N ARG A 74 8.03 5.76 -7.49
CA ARG A 74 9.03 4.88 -6.90
C ARG A 74 8.88 3.43 -7.35
N ILE A 75 7.65 2.92 -7.46
CA ILE A 75 7.39 1.58 -8.01
C ILE A 75 7.95 1.46 -9.42
N TYR A 76 7.58 2.39 -10.31
CA TYR A 76 8.05 2.34 -11.71
C TYR A 76 9.56 2.54 -11.82
N THR A 77 10.16 3.29 -10.91
CA THR A 77 11.62 3.38 -10.81
C THR A 77 12.24 2.03 -10.50
N GLU A 78 11.71 1.26 -9.54
CA GLU A 78 12.25 -0.07 -9.24
C GLU A 78 12.04 -1.05 -10.41
N ILE A 79 10.88 -1.02 -11.08
CA ILE A 79 10.65 -1.83 -12.28
C ILE A 79 11.67 -1.47 -13.39
N SER A 80 11.96 -0.20 -13.58
CA SER A 80 12.91 0.26 -14.60
C SER A 80 14.33 -0.23 -14.37
N ARG A 81 14.71 -0.44 -13.10
CA ARG A 81 16.05 -0.89 -12.66
C ARG A 81 16.25 -2.39 -12.75
N LEU A 82 15.19 -3.18 -12.94
CA LEU A 82 15.32 -4.63 -13.09
C LEU A 82 16.21 -4.96 -14.29
N ASN A 83 17.04 -5.98 -14.15
CA ASN A 83 17.82 -6.52 -15.27
C ASN A 83 16.94 -7.42 -16.16
N LYS A 84 15.94 -6.81 -16.82
CA LYS A 84 14.95 -7.48 -17.66
C LYS A 84 14.75 -6.72 -18.98
N SER A 85 14.21 -7.40 -19.99
CA SER A 85 13.88 -6.76 -21.28
C SER A 85 12.87 -5.64 -21.11
N ASP A 86 12.89 -4.62 -21.99
CA ASP A 86 11.94 -3.51 -21.94
C ASP A 86 10.50 -3.98 -22.07
N LYS A 87 10.24 -4.95 -22.96
CA LYS A 87 8.91 -5.57 -23.14
C LYS A 87 8.41 -6.21 -21.85
N THR A 88 9.30 -6.87 -21.09
CA THR A 88 8.96 -7.46 -19.79
C THR A 88 8.63 -6.38 -18.77
N LYS A 89 9.43 -5.32 -18.68
CA LYS A 89 9.18 -4.18 -17.78
C LYS A 89 7.86 -3.48 -18.10
N GLU A 90 7.54 -3.28 -19.37
CA GLU A 90 6.25 -2.73 -19.81
C GLU A 90 5.07 -3.62 -19.41
N ARG A 91 5.18 -4.95 -19.57
CA ARG A 91 4.16 -5.90 -19.11
C ARG A 91 3.96 -5.82 -17.60
N MET A 92 5.05 -5.77 -16.82
CA MET A 92 5.00 -5.64 -15.36
C MET A 92 4.34 -4.31 -14.96
N ALA A 93 4.77 -3.19 -15.55
CA ALA A 93 4.20 -1.88 -15.30
C ALA A 93 2.68 -1.85 -15.57
N ARG A 94 2.26 -2.39 -16.72
CA ARG A 94 0.85 -2.48 -17.08
C ARG A 94 0.06 -3.39 -16.14
N PHE A 95 0.65 -4.51 -15.72
CA PHE A 95 0.03 -5.41 -14.75
C PHE A 95 -0.21 -4.71 -13.41
N ILE A 96 0.79 -3.98 -12.90
CA ILE A 96 0.68 -3.22 -11.65
C ILE A 96 -0.43 -2.17 -11.77
N GLU A 97 -0.44 -1.38 -12.85
CA GLU A 97 -1.42 -0.32 -13.06
C GLU A 97 -2.86 -0.86 -13.17
N LEU A 98 -3.07 -1.90 -13.99
CA LEU A 98 -4.41 -2.46 -14.21
C LEU A 98 -5.03 -3.06 -12.94
N ASN A 99 -4.20 -3.49 -11.99
CA ASN A 99 -4.65 -4.07 -10.72
C ASN A 99 -4.62 -3.06 -9.57
N GLY A 100 -4.27 -1.79 -9.82
CA GLY A 100 -4.20 -0.76 -8.77
C GLY A 100 -3.12 -1.03 -7.73
N PHE A 101 -2.02 -1.69 -8.12
CA PHE A 101 -0.92 -2.03 -7.22
C PHE A 101 0.16 -0.94 -7.13
N ASP A 102 -0.07 0.20 -7.77
CA ASP A 102 0.90 1.28 -7.86
C ASP A 102 0.68 2.40 -6.82
N VAL A 103 -0.33 2.30 -5.95
CA VAL A 103 -0.58 3.26 -4.87
C VAL A 103 -1.13 2.58 -3.61
N PRO A 104 -0.87 3.10 -2.40
CA PRO A 104 -1.49 2.59 -1.17
C PRO A 104 -2.99 2.87 -1.12
N ILE A 105 -3.71 2.13 -0.28
CA ILE A 105 -5.12 2.33 0.01
C ILE A 105 -5.23 3.09 1.34
N PHE A 106 -6.11 4.08 1.38
CA PHE A 106 -6.29 4.97 2.52
C PHE A 106 -7.72 4.92 3.03
N LYS A 107 -7.87 4.96 4.36
CA LYS A 107 -9.14 5.28 5.00
C LYS A 107 -8.93 6.41 6.00
N LEU A 108 -9.71 7.47 5.88
CA LEU A 108 -9.69 8.62 6.78
C LEU A 108 -10.96 8.64 7.63
N ILE A 109 -10.81 8.57 8.95
CA ILE A 109 -11.91 8.47 9.90
C ILE A 109 -11.89 9.69 10.81
N THR A 110 -12.88 10.57 10.66
CA THR A 110 -12.87 11.92 11.27
C THR A 110 -13.46 11.94 12.68
N ASN A 111 -14.61 11.30 12.89
CA ASN A 111 -15.33 11.37 14.16
C ASN A 111 -15.16 10.13 15.06
N ASN A 112 -15.35 10.31 16.37
CA ASN A 112 -15.15 9.24 17.36
C ASN A 112 -16.12 8.06 17.22
N ALA A 113 -17.38 8.28 16.83
CA ALA A 113 -18.34 7.19 16.67
C ALA A 113 -17.93 6.23 15.53
N GLU A 114 -17.45 6.78 14.41
CA GLU A 114 -16.95 5.97 13.30
C GLU A 114 -15.59 5.34 13.62
N LYS A 115 -14.71 6.00 14.40
CA LYS A 115 -13.47 5.38 14.91
C LYS A 115 -13.79 4.13 15.73
N THR A 116 -14.66 4.24 16.73
CA THR A 116 -15.08 3.11 17.58
C THR A 116 -15.67 1.97 16.74
N LYS A 117 -16.55 2.29 15.78
CA LYS A 117 -17.19 1.30 14.91
C LYS A 117 -16.20 0.62 13.97
N TYR A 118 -15.27 1.37 13.37
CA TYR A 118 -14.25 0.81 12.48
C TYR A 118 -13.31 -0.13 13.25
N PHE A 119 -12.78 0.34 14.39
CA PHE A 119 -11.84 -0.44 15.18
C PHE A 119 -12.47 -1.66 15.85
N GLY A 120 -13.72 -1.55 16.30
CA GLY A 120 -14.48 -2.71 16.77
C GLY A 120 -14.70 -3.80 15.69
N LYS A 121 -14.75 -3.43 14.40
CA LYS A 121 -14.85 -4.41 13.31
C LYS A 121 -13.54 -5.14 13.04
N ILE A 122 -12.40 -4.45 13.18
CA ILE A 122 -11.07 -5.03 12.93
C ILE A 122 -10.44 -5.64 14.20
N GLY A 123 -11.20 -5.71 15.29
CA GLY A 123 -10.78 -6.34 16.54
C GLY A 123 -9.61 -5.63 17.21
N TRP A 124 -9.53 -4.31 17.05
CA TRP A 124 -8.47 -3.50 17.64
C TRP A 124 -9.06 -2.58 18.70
N ASP A 125 -8.59 -2.72 19.94
CA ASP A 125 -9.06 -1.93 21.08
C ASP A 125 -8.13 -0.72 21.30
N PHE A 126 -8.71 0.46 21.32
CA PHE A 126 -8.00 1.71 21.54
C PHE A 126 -7.97 2.04 23.03
N GLU A 127 -6.80 2.00 23.67
CA GLU A 127 -6.66 2.37 25.09
C GLU A 127 -6.50 3.89 25.29
N GLU A 128 -6.03 4.62 24.28
CA GLU A 128 -5.75 6.05 24.34
C GLU A 128 -6.89 6.92 23.77
N GLU A 129 -7.05 8.12 24.33
CA GLU A 129 -7.99 9.13 23.84
C GLU A 129 -7.48 9.71 22.50
N VAL A 130 -8.00 9.19 21.38
CA VAL A 130 -7.76 9.77 20.05
C VAL A 130 -8.50 11.09 19.92
N ARG A 131 -7.76 12.16 19.70
CA ARG A 131 -8.29 13.52 19.55
C ARG A 131 -8.35 13.95 18.09
N GLY A 132 -7.42 13.48 17.27
CA GLY A 132 -7.33 13.80 15.84
C GLY A 132 -8.14 12.87 14.94
N ALA A 133 -8.06 13.11 13.63
CA ALA A 133 -8.56 12.16 12.64
C ALA A 133 -7.64 10.93 12.58
N ILE A 134 -8.19 9.79 12.17
CA ILE A 134 -7.41 8.56 11.97
C ILE A 134 -7.18 8.35 10.49
N LEU A 135 -5.92 8.23 10.10
CA LEU A 135 -5.50 7.79 8.78
C LEU A 135 -5.03 6.34 8.86
N VAL A 136 -5.79 5.44 8.25
CA VAL A 136 -5.40 4.05 8.02
C VAL A 136 -4.74 3.96 6.65
N ILE A 137 -3.55 3.36 6.60
CA ILE A 137 -2.79 3.13 5.38
C ILE A 137 -2.61 1.62 5.22
N ASP A 138 -2.98 1.09 4.07
CA ASP A 138 -2.66 -0.27 3.67
C ASP A 138 -1.86 -0.28 2.36
N PHE A 139 -0.93 -1.21 2.25
CA PHE A 139 -0.15 -1.37 1.02
C PHE A 139 -0.95 -2.17 -0.02
N PRO A 140 -0.63 -2.01 -1.32
CA PRO A 140 -1.07 -2.95 -2.34
C PRO A 140 -0.82 -4.40 -1.91
N ARG A 141 -1.78 -5.29 -2.17
CA ARG A 141 -1.73 -6.69 -1.70
C ARG A 141 -0.42 -7.41 -1.97
N PRO A 142 0.20 -7.33 -3.18
CA PRO A 142 1.46 -8.03 -3.40
C PRO A 142 2.59 -7.47 -2.52
N VAL A 143 2.58 -6.15 -2.29
CA VAL A 143 3.55 -5.47 -1.43
C VAL A 143 3.32 -5.86 0.03
N SER A 144 2.08 -5.86 0.53
CA SER A 144 1.77 -6.24 1.93
C SER A 144 1.94 -7.73 2.21
N ARG A 145 1.81 -8.61 1.20
CA ARG A 145 2.00 -10.06 1.35
C ARG A 145 3.46 -10.47 1.24
N TYR A 146 4.22 -9.83 0.35
CA TYR A 146 5.57 -10.27 -0.03
C TYR A 146 6.69 -9.32 0.41
N TRP A 147 6.42 -8.38 1.34
CA TRP A 147 7.42 -7.44 1.86
C TRP A 147 8.69 -8.10 2.43
N HIS A 148 8.56 -9.33 2.95
CA HIS A 148 9.66 -10.10 3.54
C HIS A 148 10.54 -10.80 2.49
N LYS A 149 10.09 -10.88 1.23
CA LYS A 149 10.81 -11.52 0.11
C LYS A 149 11.71 -10.52 -0.63
N SER A 150 12.59 -9.83 0.08
CA SER A 150 13.56 -8.91 -0.54
C SER A 150 14.76 -9.66 -1.12
N SER A 151 15.36 -9.14 -2.19
CA SER A 151 16.56 -9.70 -2.85
C SER A 151 17.85 -9.64 -2.02
N VAL A 152 17.79 -9.14 -0.78
CA VAL A 152 18.95 -8.97 0.11
C VAL A 152 19.59 -10.30 0.54
N LYS A 153 18.96 -11.44 0.25
CA LYS A 153 19.63 -12.75 0.27
C LYS A 153 19.67 -13.33 -1.14
N TRP A 154 20.56 -12.78 -1.95
CA TRP A 154 21.05 -13.48 -3.13
C TRP A 154 21.79 -14.73 -2.61
N ASP A 155 21.12 -15.88 -2.65
CA ASP A 155 21.79 -17.16 -2.53
C ASP A 155 21.89 -17.76 -3.94
N GLU A 156 23.01 -18.45 -4.21
CA GLU A 156 23.24 -19.11 -5.50
C GLU A 156 22.18 -20.20 -5.78
N GLU A 157 21.42 -20.61 -4.75
CA GLU A 157 20.37 -21.63 -4.85
C GLU A 157 19.04 -21.09 -5.41
N ASN A 158 18.77 -19.78 -5.32
CA ASN A 158 17.54 -19.15 -5.82
C ASN A 158 17.79 -18.18 -7.00
N GLU A 159 18.97 -18.21 -7.61
CA GLU A 159 19.32 -17.37 -8.78
C GLU A 159 18.27 -17.47 -9.90
N GLU A 160 17.76 -18.68 -10.17
CA GLU A 160 16.73 -18.95 -11.18
C GLU A 160 15.37 -18.29 -10.86
N TYR A 161 15.02 -18.14 -9.57
CA TYR A 161 13.81 -17.43 -9.15
C TYR A 161 13.98 -15.91 -9.33
N TYR A 162 15.14 -15.35 -9.04
CA TYR A 162 15.39 -13.91 -9.21
C TYR A 162 15.53 -13.52 -10.69
N ASP A 163 16.09 -14.41 -11.51
CA ASP A 163 16.34 -14.18 -12.94
C ASP A 163 15.14 -14.56 -13.84
N SER A 164 14.07 -15.13 -13.26
CA SER A 164 12.87 -15.46 -14.03
C SER A 164 12.30 -14.19 -14.70
N GLU A 165 12.02 -14.25 -16.00
CA GLU A 165 11.49 -13.10 -16.75
C GLU A 165 10.12 -12.61 -16.24
N HIS A 166 9.47 -13.37 -15.35
CA HIS A 166 8.10 -13.10 -14.91
C HIS A 166 7.98 -12.62 -13.47
N ASN A 167 9.07 -12.69 -12.68
CA ASN A 167 9.01 -12.33 -11.26
C ASN A 167 9.16 -10.83 -11.01
N ILE A 168 8.23 -10.28 -10.22
CA ILE A 168 8.30 -8.94 -9.65
C ILE A 168 8.90 -9.04 -8.24
N LEU A 169 9.96 -8.27 -7.98
CA LEU A 169 10.66 -8.27 -6.69
C LEU A 169 9.91 -7.41 -5.66
N TRP A 170 8.76 -7.90 -5.20
CA TRP A 170 7.85 -7.17 -4.31
C TRP A 170 8.50 -6.74 -2.98
N GLY A 171 9.42 -7.51 -2.43
CA GLY A 171 10.16 -7.11 -1.23
C GLY A 171 11.06 -5.90 -1.46
N ASP A 172 11.66 -5.78 -2.65
CA ASP A 172 12.50 -4.63 -3.00
C ASP A 172 11.66 -3.39 -3.24
N ILE A 173 10.53 -3.57 -3.94
CA ILE A 173 9.50 -2.54 -4.09
C ILE A 173 9.03 -2.05 -2.71
N TYR A 174 8.74 -2.96 -1.78
CA TYR A 174 8.37 -2.62 -0.41
C TYR A 174 9.46 -1.78 0.28
N GLN A 175 10.71 -2.25 0.30
CA GLN A 175 11.83 -1.54 0.96
C GLN A 175 12.04 -0.13 0.39
N SER A 176 11.77 0.03 -0.90
CA SER A 176 11.91 1.30 -1.60
C SER A 176 10.75 2.25 -1.31
N THR A 177 9.53 1.74 -1.34
CA THR A 177 8.30 2.53 -1.20
C THR A 177 7.93 2.85 0.24
N VAL A 178 8.27 1.99 1.21
CA VAL A 178 8.08 2.30 2.64
C VAL A 178 8.83 3.56 3.05
N ARG A 179 10.01 3.80 2.49
CA ARG A 179 10.79 5.03 2.72
C ARG A 179 10.07 6.28 2.24
N VAL A 180 9.28 6.17 1.17
CA VAL A 180 8.47 7.30 0.66
C VAL A 180 7.42 7.68 1.70
N ILE A 181 6.69 6.71 2.25
CA ILE A 181 5.67 6.94 3.28
C ILE A 181 6.26 7.66 4.51
N TRP A 182 7.38 7.15 5.04
CA TRP A 182 8.02 7.77 6.19
C TRP A 182 8.60 9.16 5.88
N SER A 183 9.20 9.33 4.70
CA SER A 183 9.73 10.65 4.27
C SER A 183 8.62 11.69 4.16
N HIS A 184 7.46 11.31 3.61
CA HIS A 184 6.29 12.17 3.54
C HIS A 184 5.73 12.48 4.94
N LYS A 185 5.65 11.48 5.83
CA LYS A 185 5.22 11.72 7.23
C LYS A 185 6.12 12.74 7.93
N ASP A 186 7.43 12.59 7.77
CA ASP A 186 8.42 13.47 8.39
C ASP A 186 8.34 14.87 7.77
N GLN A 187 8.25 14.97 6.43
CA GLN A 187 8.04 16.23 5.74
C GLN A 187 6.74 16.92 6.17
N ALA A 188 5.62 16.18 6.29
CA ALA A 188 4.37 16.72 6.78
C ALA A 188 4.51 17.32 8.18
N ALA A 189 5.37 16.73 9.03
CA ALA A 189 5.73 17.29 10.32
C ALA A 189 6.68 18.50 10.26
N TYR A 190 7.23 18.90 9.11
CA TYR A 190 8.08 20.10 9.00
C TYR A 190 7.46 21.20 8.14
N THR A 191 6.82 20.83 7.03
CA THR A 191 6.34 21.76 6.00
C THR A 191 4.83 21.88 5.96
N ASN A 192 4.10 20.90 6.46
CA ASN A 192 2.64 20.91 6.48
C ASN A 192 2.16 21.20 7.90
N ASN A 193 0.92 21.66 8.04
CA ASN A 193 0.35 21.96 9.34
C ASN A 193 -0.12 20.69 10.08
N LEU A 194 0.52 19.53 9.83
CA LEU A 194 0.07 18.22 10.30
C LEU A 194 1.01 17.65 11.36
N SER A 195 0.44 17.11 12.43
CA SER A 195 1.10 16.23 13.38
C SER A 195 0.59 14.82 13.14
N MET A 196 1.50 13.85 12.99
CA MET A 196 1.16 12.45 12.72
C MET A 196 1.82 11.52 13.74
N THR A 197 1.00 10.82 14.53
CA THR A 197 1.44 9.87 15.54
C THR A 197 1.03 8.46 15.13
N ARG A 198 1.99 7.54 15.07
CA ARG A 198 1.68 6.13 14.79
C ARG A 198 1.12 5.47 16.05
N LEU A 199 -0.01 4.79 15.87
CA LEU A 199 -0.79 4.19 16.96
C LEU A 199 -0.55 2.69 17.08
N ASN A 200 -0.34 1.99 15.97
CA ASN A 200 0.03 0.57 15.98
C ASN A 200 1.54 0.37 16.19
N TYR A 201 1.94 -0.68 16.91
CA TYR A 201 3.36 -0.97 17.13
C TYR A 201 4.07 -1.47 15.87
N PRO A 202 5.41 -1.32 15.77
CA PRO A 202 6.20 -1.99 14.73
C PRO A 202 5.92 -3.51 14.71
N GLY A 203 5.62 -4.06 13.54
CA GLY A 203 5.23 -5.47 13.37
C GLY A 203 3.75 -5.76 13.59
N GLU A 204 3.00 -4.87 14.25
CA GLU A 204 1.56 -4.99 14.46
C GLU A 204 0.81 -4.49 13.22
N HIS A 205 0.62 -5.36 12.24
CA HIS A 205 -0.18 -5.10 11.05
C HIS A 205 -1.08 -6.29 10.78
N GLN A 206 -2.24 -6.02 10.20
CA GLN A 206 -3.16 -7.06 9.73
C GLN A 206 -3.27 -6.91 8.22
N SER A 207 -2.69 -7.88 7.50
CA SER A 207 -2.87 -7.96 6.04
C SER A 207 -4.36 -7.86 5.73
N GLU A 208 -4.72 -7.04 4.73
CA GLU A 208 -6.10 -6.74 4.28
C GLU A 208 -6.87 -5.70 5.11
N ASN A 209 -6.39 -5.34 6.31
CA ASN A 209 -7.07 -4.35 7.15
C ASN A 209 -6.25 -3.05 7.30
N TYR A 210 -4.98 -3.16 7.68
CA TYR A 210 -4.10 -2.03 7.89
C TYR A 210 -2.62 -2.44 7.95
N TYR A 211 -1.77 -1.53 7.48
CA TYR A 211 -0.34 -1.56 7.75
C TYR A 211 0.07 -0.49 8.77
N TYR A 212 -0.41 0.74 8.57
CA TYR A 212 -0.23 1.85 9.50
C TYR A 212 -1.58 2.40 9.94
N ILE A 213 -1.65 2.74 11.23
CA ILE A 213 -2.74 3.50 11.81
C ILE A 213 -2.11 4.75 12.42
N TRP A 214 -2.42 5.92 11.86
CA TRP A 214 -1.90 7.20 12.33
C TRP A 214 -3.03 8.08 12.85
N GLU A 215 -2.81 8.66 14.03
CA GLU A 215 -3.56 9.84 14.45
C GLU A 215 -2.97 11.05 13.75
N VAL A 216 -3.84 11.85 13.16
CA VAL A 216 -3.47 13.06 12.44
C VAL A 216 -4.21 14.25 13.03
N CYS A 217 -3.46 15.25 13.46
CA CYS A 217 -3.97 16.51 14.01
C CYS A 217 -3.41 17.68 13.22
N LEU A 218 -4.10 18.82 13.25
CA LEU A 218 -3.47 20.09 12.93
C LEU A 218 -2.45 20.43 14.02
N LYS A 219 -1.31 21.00 13.66
CA LYS A 219 -0.38 21.55 14.63
C LYS A 219 -0.99 22.78 15.29
N GLU A 220 -0.86 22.87 16.62
CA GLU A 220 -1.15 24.10 17.34
C GLU A 220 -0.21 25.19 16.82
N ARG A 221 -0.79 26.30 16.34
CA ARG A 221 -0.04 27.47 15.85
C ARG A 221 0.46 28.34 17.00
#